data_AF-A0A2U3Q8U5-F1
#
_entry.id   AF-A0A2U3Q8U5-F1
#
_cell.length_a   1.000
_cell.length_b   1.000
_cell.length_c   1.000
_cell.angle_alpha   90.00
_cell.angle_beta   90.00
_cell.angle_gamma   90.00
#
_symmetry.space_group_name_H-M   'P 1'
#
loop_
_entity.id
_entity.type
_entity.pdbx_description
1 polymer ?
#
loop_
_entity_poly.entity_id
_entity_poly.type
_entity_poly.pdbx_seq_one_letter_code
_entity_poly.pdbx_strand_id
1 'polypeptide(L)'
;MNSLLRFARARHRAAQLLLAGALALGLGAPAFAEPPLEKTEIRYQGWAGQVTFIELADDLGYLAPLKLKWVGNTISGPQDIQTTVTGDINIGGAFYGAILKLTSSSFGLK
;
A
#
# COMPACT_ATOMS: atom_id res chain seq x y z
N MET A 1 45.06 -7.64 -46.89
CA MET A 1 44.83 -7.55 -45.42
C MET A 1 43.95 -6.39 -44.96
N ASN A 2 43.98 -5.19 -45.58
CA ASN A 2 43.21 -4.03 -45.09
C ASN A 2 41.67 -4.09 -45.24
N SER A 3 41.13 -4.93 -46.13
CA SER A 3 39.67 -5.05 -46.35
C SER A 3 38.95 -5.76 -45.19
N LEU A 4 39.51 -6.88 -44.71
CA LEU A 4 38.94 -7.68 -43.60
C LEU A 4 38.87 -6.90 -42.27
N LEU A 5 39.89 -6.08 -41.98
CA LEU A 5 39.94 -5.19 -40.80
C LEU A 5 38.88 -4.06 -40.86
N ARG A 6 38.52 -3.60 -42.07
CA ARG A 6 37.47 -2.58 -42.26
C ARG A 6 36.06 -3.16 -42.02
N PHE A 7 35.82 -4.39 -42.45
CA PHE A 7 34.55 -5.09 -42.21
C PHE A 7 34.31 -5.39 -40.72
N ALA A 8 35.34 -5.80 -39.99
CA ALA A 8 35.24 -6.03 -38.54
C ALA A 8 34.94 -4.74 -37.76
N ARG A 9 35.58 -3.62 -38.11
CA ARG A 9 35.33 -2.30 -37.49
C ARG A 9 33.94 -1.75 -37.83
N ALA A 10 33.43 -2.00 -39.04
CA ALA A 10 32.09 -1.59 -39.43
C ALA A 10 30.99 -2.33 -38.64
N ARG A 11 31.17 -3.64 -38.42
CA ARG A 11 30.24 -4.47 -37.61
C ARG A 11 30.22 -4.06 -36.15
N HIS A 12 31.37 -3.71 -35.57
CA HIS A 12 31.44 -3.19 -34.20
C HIS A 12 30.72 -1.85 -34.04
N ARG A 13 30.89 -0.91 -34.98
CA ARG A 13 30.18 0.37 -34.97
C ARG A 13 28.67 0.21 -35.09
N ALA A 14 28.22 -0.70 -35.95
CA ALA A 14 26.79 -1.01 -36.09
C ALA A 14 26.21 -1.60 -34.79
N ALA A 15 26.94 -2.50 -34.13
CA ALA A 15 26.53 -3.06 -32.84
C ALA A 15 26.50 -2.00 -31.73
N GLN A 16 27.46 -1.08 -31.71
CA GLN A 16 27.50 0.03 -30.74
C GLN A 16 26.34 1.02 -30.95
N LEU A 17 25.97 1.32 -32.20
CA LEU A 17 24.84 2.18 -32.52
C LEU A 17 23.49 1.55 -32.13
N LEU A 18 23.33 0.25 -32.36
CA LEU A 18 22.13 -0.48 -31.95
C LEU A 18 21.98 -0.53 -30.42
N LEU A 19 23.09 -0.75 -29.70
CA LEU A 19 23.08 -0.79 -28.24
C LEU A 19 22.80 0.60 -27.65
N ALA A 20 23.37 1.66 -28.23
CA ALA A 20 23.08 3.04 -27.84
C ALA A 20 21.61 3.42 -28.11
N GLY A 21 21.06 2.99 -29.25
CA GLY A 21 19.64 3.19 -29.59
C GLY A 21 18.70 2.46 -28.63
N ALA A 22 19.00 1.21 -28.27
CA ALA A 22 18.21 0.44 -27.30
C ALA A 22 18.26 1.06 -25.89
N LEU A 23 19.42 1.57 -25.46
CA LEU A 23 19.57 2.23 -24.18
C LEU A 23 18.82 3.57 -24.13
N ALA A 24 18.86 4.35 -25.22
CA ALA A 24 18.12 5.60 -25.34
C ALA A 24 16.59 5.39 -25.28
N LEU A 25 16.09 4.30 -25.88
CA LEU A 25 14.67 3.92 -25.80
C LEU A 25 14.28 3.43 -24.40
N GLY A 26 15.15 2.70 -23.70
CA GLY A 26 14.88 2.21 -22.35
C GLY A 26 14.83 3.33 -21.29
N LEU A 27 15.66 4.36 -21.44
CA LEU A 27 15.73 5.50 -20.51
C LEU A 27 14.56 6.50 -20.68
N GLY A 28 13.86 6.46 -21.82
CA GLY A 28 12.69 7.29 -22.10
C GLY A 28 11.35 6.61 -21.83
N ALA A 29 11.36 5.36 -21.34
CA ALA A 29 10.12 4.69 -20.97
C ALA A 29 9.43 5.47 -19.83
N PRO A 30 8.13 5.80 -19.95
CA PRO A 30 7.43 6.45 -18.86
C PRO A 30 7.47 5.54 -17.64
N ALA A 31 7.87 6.10 -16.49
CA ALA A 31 7.66 5.41 -15.23
C ALA A 31 6.16 5.11 -15.13
N PHE A 32 5.79 3.86 -14.87
CA PHE A 32 4.40 3.52 -14.57
C PHE A 32 4.03 4.28 -13.31
N ALA A 33 3.21 5.32 -13.46
CA ALA A 33 2.64 6.03 -12.33
C ALA A 33 1.83 5.02 -11.51
N GLU A 34 2.01 5.03 -10.19
CA GLU A 34 1.13 4.25 -9.34
C GLU A 34 -0.32 4.67 -9.60
N PRO A 35 -1.25 3.71 -9.67
CA PRO A 35 -2.66 4.05 -9.77
C PRO A 35 -3.03 4.94 -8.57
N PRO A 36 -3.92 5.92 -8.79
CA PRO A 36 -4.36 6.77 -7.69
C PRO A 36 -4.98 5.92 -6.58
N LEU A 37 -4.73 6.33 -5.33
CA LEU A 37 -5.31 5.63 -4.19
C LEU A 37 -6.85 5.67 -4.25
N GLU A 38 -7.48 4.54 -3.97
CA GLU A 38 -8.94 4.45 -3.87
C GLU A 38 -9.49 5.33 -2.74
N LYS A 39 -8.70 5.50 -1.67
CA LYS A 39 -8.97 6.38 -0.54
C LYS A 39 -7.70 7.10 -0.13
N THR A 40 -7.84 8.34 0.29
CA THR A 40 -6.74 9.15 0.84
C THR A 40 -6.81 9.25 2.37
N GLU A 41 -7.95 8.92 2.96
CA GLU A 41 -8.20 8.99 4.40
C GLU A 41 -8.68 7.64 4.93
N ILE A 42 -8.08 7.20 6.03
CA ILE A 42 -8.44 5.99 6.76
C ILE A 42 -9.01 6.39 8.11
N ARG A 43 -10.33 6.23 8.26
CA ARG A 43 -11.04 6.43 9.54
C ARG A 43 -10.71 5.28 10.47
N TYR A 44 -10.27 5.56 11.69
CA TYR A 44 -9.93 4.50 12.64
C TYR A 44 -10.40 4.82 14.06
N GLN A 45 -10.52 3.77 14.88
CA GLN A 45 -10.64 3.89 16.33
C GLN A 45 -9.36 3.44 17.03
N GLY A 46 -8.95 4.22 18.03
CA GLY A 46 -7.76 3.98 18.84
C GLY A 46 -8.09 3.34 20.19
N TRP A 47 -7.07 3.16 21.01
CA TRP A 47 -7.21 2.67 22.39
C TRP A 47 -6.76 3.76 23.37
N ALA A 48 -7.53 3.96 24.43
CA ALA A 48 -7.15 4.92 25.46
C ALA A 48 -5.82 4.49 26.12
N GLY A 49 -4.84 5.39 26.13
CA GLY A 49 -3.54 5.15 26.76
C GLY A 49 -2.57 4.27 25.96
N GLN A 50 -2.86 3.98 24.69
CA GLN A 50 -1.99 3.18 23.83
C GLN A 50 -1.80 3.87 22.47
N VAL A 51 -0.55 3.88 21.98
CA VAL A 51 -0.24 4.21 20.59
C VAL A 51 -0.30 2.92 19.77
N THR A 52 -1.12 2.92 18.73
CA THR A 52 -1.26 1.80 17.81
C THR A 52 -0.20 1.84 16.72
N PHE A 53 0.05 0.70 16.06
CA PHE A 53 1.06 0.64 14.99
C PHE A 53 0.72 1.55 13.80
N ILE A 54 -0.56 1.76 13.50
CA ILE A 54 -0.98 2.66 12.43
C ILE A 54 -0.68 4.12 12.78
N GLU A 55 -0.90 4.53 14.03
CA GLU A 55 -0.58 5.88 14.51
C GLU A 55 0.93 6.13 14.45
N LEU A 56 1.74 5.18 14.94
CA LEU A 56 3.19 5.27 14.83
C LEU A 56 3.65 5.32 13.36
N ALA A 57 3.03 4.55 12.47
CA ALA A 57 3.38 4.55 11.05
C ALA A 57 3.05 5.88 10.36
N ASP A 58 1.92 6.53 10.70
CA ASP A 58 1.57 7.85 10.18
C ASP A 58 2.58 8.91 10.66
N ASP A 59 2.90 8.90 11.95
CA ASP A 59 3.86 9.82 12.56
C ASP A 59 5.28 9.67 11.98
N LEU A 60 5.67 8.43 11.63
CA LEU A 60 6.94 8.16 10.94
C LEU A 60 6.90 8.47 9.43
N GLY A 61 5.74 8.84 8.89
CA GLY A 61 5.54 9.16 7.48
C GLY A 61 5.43 7.95 6.56
N TYR A 62 5.29 6.74 7.11
CA TYR A 62 5.18 5.50 6.32
C TYR A 62 3.84 5.35 5.59
N LEU A 63 2.82 6.12 5.98
CA LEU A 63 1.52 6.07 5.33
C LEU A 63 1.38 7.02 4.15
N ALA A 64 2.28 7.98 3.95
CA ALA A 64 2.11 8.98 2.90
C ALA A 64 1.94 8.33 1.49
N PRO A 65 0.95 8.74 0.69
CA PRO A 65 0.07 9.90 0.88
C PRO A 65 -1.25 9.63 1.63
N LEU A 66 -1.48 8.42 2.16
CA LEU A 66 -2.61 8.12 3.04
C LEU A 66 -2.52 8.90 4.35
N LYS A 67 -3.68 9.24 4.91
CA LYS A 67 -3.81 9.92 6.20
C LYS A 67 -4.75 9.20 7.13
N LEU A 68 -4.40 9.14 8.41
CA LEU A 68 -5.29 8.63 9.43
C LEU A 68 -6.24 9.72 9.92
N LYS A 69 -7.48 9.30 10.20
CA LYS A 69 -8.47 10.12 10.88
C LYS A 69 -9.02 9.39 12.08
N TRP A 70 -8.71 9.92 13.25
CA TRP A 70 -9.23 9.40 14.51
C TRP A 70 -10.73 9.71 14.62
N VAL A 71 -11.52 8.66 14.82
CA VAL A 71 -12.98 8.76 15.02
C VAL A 71 -13.35 8.69 16.50
N GLY A 72 -12.51 8.06 17.31
CA GLY A 72 -12.74 7.87 18.74
C GLY A 72 -11.93 6.72 19.30
N ASN A 73 -12.16 6.39 20.57
CA ASN A 73 -11.59 5.19 21.18
C ASN A 73 -12.57 4.02 21.09
N THR A 74 -12.03 2.83 20.80
CA THR A 74 -12.74 1.55 20.89
C THR A 74 -13.38 1.40 22.27
N ILE A 75 -14.67 1.11 22.32
CA ILE A 75 -15.37 0.78 23.56
C ILE A 75 -15.31 -0.74 23.79
N SER A 76 -15.42 -1.52 22.71
CA SER A 76 -15.29 -2.97 22.75
C SER A 76 -15.09 -3.57 21.36
N GLY A 77 -14.46 -4.74 21.27
CA GLY A 77 -14.29 -5.45 19.99
C GLY A 77 -15.59 -5.71 19.21
N PRO A 78 -16.72 -6.10 19.83
CA PRO A 78 -17.99 -6.23 19.12
C PRO A 78 -18.46 -4.94 18.46
N GLN A 79 -18.29 -3.80 19.13
CA GLN A 79 -18.66 -2.51 18.58
C GLN A 79 -17.78 -2.13 17.40
N ASP A 80 -16.46 -2.32 17.49
CA ASP A 80 -15.53 -2.03 16.39
C ASP A 80 -15.81 -2.85 15.14
N ILE A 81 -16.20 -4.13 15.31
CA ILE A 81 -16.64 -4.98 14.20
C ILE A 81 -17.87 -4.37 13.53
N GLN A 82 -18.88 -3.96 14.31
CA GLN A 82 -20.12 -3.38 13.77
C GLN A 82 -19.87 -2.03 13.08
N THR A 83 -19.05 -1.16 13.65
CA THR A 83 -18.71 0.15 13.05
C THR A 83 -17.83 0.01 11.82
N THR A 84 -17.03 -1.06 11.71
CA THR A 84 -16.28 -1.37 10.49
C THR A 84 -17.21 -1.90 9.39
N VAL A 85 -18.15 -2.80 9.74
CA VAL A 85 -19.13 -3.36 8.79
C VAL A 85 -20.07 -2.30 8.23
N THR A 86 -20.52 -1.36 9.06
CA THR A 86 -21.38 -0.24 8.62
C THR A 86 -20.61 0.85 7.89
N GLY A 87 -19.27 0.81 7.94
CA GLY A 87 -18.40 1.76 7.26
C GLY A 87 -18.20 3.07 8.01
N ASP A 88 -18.68 3.20 9.25
CA ASP A 88 -18.42 4.37 10.10
C ASP A 88 -16.91 4.57 10.30
N ILE A 89 -16.19 3.45 10.46
CA ILE A 89 -14.72 3.40 10.44
C ILE A 89 -14.20 2.45 9.36
N ASN A 90 -12.92 2.57 9.03
CA ASN A 90 -12.23 1.68 8.10
C ASN A 90 -11.37 0.64 8.83
N ILE A 91 -10.84 0.99 10.00
CA ILE A 91 -10.03 0.09 10.83
C ILE A 91 -10.47 0.23 12.30
N GLY A 92 -10.72 -0.90 12.95
CA GLY A 92 -10.99 -0.99 14.39
C GLY A 92 -10.25 -2.19 15.02
N GLY A 93 -10.31 -2.32 16.34
CA GLY A 93 -9.63 -3.37 17.11
C GLY A 93 -10.60 -4.35 17.75
N ALA A 94 -10.41 -5.65 17.51
CA ALA A 94 -11.17 -6.71 18.18
C ALA A 94 -10.26 -7.87 18.62
N PHE A 95 -10.64 -8.52 19.72
CA PHE A 95 -10.00 -9.76 20.20
C PHE A 95 -10.90 -10.96 19.89
N TYR A 96 -10.37 -12.18 19.95
CA TYR A 96 -11.11 -13.39 19.56
C TYR A 96 -12.47 -13.54 20.27
N GLY A 97 -12.53 -13.23 21.57
CA GLY A 97 -13.77 -13.29 22.34
C GLY A 97 -14.84 -12.25 21.91
N ALA A 98 -14.48 -11.20 21.16
CA ALA A 98 -15.45 -10.29 20.57
C ALA A 98 -16.31 -10.99 19.51
N ILE A 99 -15.73 -11.89 18.72
CA ILE A 99 -16.45 -12.66 17.71
C ILE A 99 -17.46 -13.59 18.38
N LEU A 100 -17.03 -14.30 19.43
CA LEU A 100 -17.92 -15.17 20.22
C LEU A 100 -19.06 -14.41 20.89
N LYS A 101 -18.80 -13.18 21.36
CA LYS A 101 -19.83 -12.29 21.91
C LYS A 101 -20.84 -11.85 20.84
N LEU A 102 -20.39 -11.59 19.62
CA LEU A 102 -21.28 -11.28 18.50
C LEU A 102 -22.11 -12.48 18.10
N THR A 103 -21.54 -13.68 18.00
CA THR A 103 -22.32 -14.87 17.64
C THR A 103 -23.33 -15.24 18.71
N SER A 104 -22.97 -15.20 20.00
CA SER A 104 -23.92 -15.42 21.11
C SER A 104 -25.04 -14.37 21.16
N SER A 105 -24.70 -13.09 20.96
CA SER A 105 -25.69 -12.00 20.95
C SER A 105 -26.62 -12.06 19.72
N SER A 106 -26.08 -12.41 18.55
CA SER A 106 -26.84 -12.51 17.30
C SER A 106 -27.69 -13.79 17.21
N PHE A 107 -27.29 -14.88 17.88
CA PHE A 107 -27.99 -16.16 17.82
C PHE A 107 -28.80 -16.49 19.08
N GLY A 108 -28.88 -15.58 20.06
CA GLY A 108 -29.73 -15.73 21.25
C GLY A 108 -29.38 -16.93 22.13
N LEU A 109 -28.17 -17.48 22.00
CA LEU A 109 -27.68 -18.55 22.87
C LEU A 109 -27.30 -17.93 24.21
N LYS A 110 -28.27 -17.94 25.15
CA LYS A 110 -28.04 -17.67 26.57
C LYS A 110 -27.29 -18.81 27.22
#